data_AF-A0A959KCC9-F1
#
_entry.id   AF-A0A959KCC9-F1
#
_cell.length_a   1.000
_cell.length_b   1.000
_cell.length_c   1.000
_cell.angle_alpha   90.00
_cell.angle_beta   90.00
_cell.angle_gamma   90.00
#
_symmetry.space_group_name_H-M   'P 1'
#
loop_
_entity.id
_entity.type
_entity.pdbx_description
1 polymer ?
#
loop_
_entity_poly.entity_id
_entity_poly.type
_entity_poly.pdbx_seq_one_letter_code
_entity_poly.pdbx_strand_id
1 'polypeptide(L)'
;MFKHWLWGIAASFLAVVPLSAQRVLFGQLEAYLDDYVATLPVAGSNVYRDPQFEDQENIAKAVKLLLAGDLEEANSVCGQSSYEVIRYIDNSGAANREFWGLQPQPGSANHWGVLFWNPVSCRNLVLQCPHPKFDSNTGLQGAYLFLHMEVSGLMISGTHRCNSIAPTECSGTTSACGSSAPYRLSDIAHNAASIFQTVTINLAESGVQTFIQLHGFAKAAGDPNLIISNGTRDVPAVDPVADLRNALYDLDPSLTFKIVHIHTDWTKLTAFTNTQGRYLNESPAPCTQNASIASGRFIHIEQEYDRFRRDEAGWELLQHGLEAAFSCELVGNNTVPSASRIPKITRNGDAITISSAGEIVLSVYLNTVDGRTLFSGRQENERTYRIPRGRMTFLTIRDGKSGQLLVQKKFFLP
;
A
#
# COMPACT_ATOMS: atom_id res chain seq x y z
N MET A 1 -55.12 -16.80 48.35
CA MET A 1 -54.04 -15.91 47.88
C MET A 1 -52.86 -16.76 47.44
N PHE A 2 -52.74 -17.07 46.15
CA PHE A 2 -51.52 -17.66 45.58
C PHE A 2 -51.17 -16.82 44.35
N LYS A 3 -50.04 -16.10 44.43
CA LYS A 3 -49.48 -15.33 43.30
C LYS A 3 -48.37 -16.18 42.68
N HIS A 4 -48.60 -16.72 41.50
CA HIS A 4 -47.57 -17.32 40.67
C HIS A 4 -46.76 -16.21 40.00
N TRP A 5 -45.44 -16.24 40.18
CA TRP A 5 -44.48 -15.46 39.40
C TRP A 5 -44.04 -16.30 38.20
N LEU A 6 -44.39 -15.84 36.99
CA LEU A 6 -43.84 -16.34 35.73
C LEU A 6 -42.49 -15.65 35.49
N TRP A 7 -41.42 -16.44 35.49
CA TRP A 7 -40.12 -16.02 34.97
C TRP A 7 -40.14 -16.16 33.45
N GLY A 8 -40.16 -15.03 32.75
CA GLY A 8 -39.95 -14.99 31.30
C GLY A 8 -38.47 -15.16 31.00
N ILE A 9 -38.10 -16.26 30.35
CA ILE A 9 -36.76 -16.45 29.78
C ILE A 9 -36.72 -15.61 28.49
N ALA A 10 -36.00 -14.48 28.53
CA ALA A 10 -35.66 -13.72 27.34
C ALA A 10 -34.61 -14.51 26.54
N ALA A 11 -35.04 -15.22 25.51
CA ALA A 11 -34.14 -15.81 24.53
C ALA A 11 -33.49 -14.68 23.72
N SER A 12 -32.24 -14.36 24.05
CA SER A 12 -31.41 -13.49 23.21
C SER A 12 -31.07 -14.26 21.93
N PHE A 13 -31.73 -13.91 20.84
CA PHE A 13 -31.31 -14.35 19.51
C PHE A 13 -30.02 -13.62 19.16
N LEU A 14 -28.88 -14.31 19.32
CA LEU A 14 -27.64 -13.94 18.65
C LEU A 14 -27.90 -14.07 17.14
N ALA A 15 -28.12 -12.95 16.47
CA ALA A 15 -28.08 -12.90 15.02
C ALA A 15 -26.64 -13.17 14.59
N VAL A 16 -26.36 -14.40 14.16
CA VAL A 16 -25.13 -14.73 13.44
C VAL A 16 -25.24 -14.02 12.10
N VAL A 17 -24.69 -12.80 12.02
CA VAL A 17 -24.51 -12.13 10.73
C VAL A 17 -23.49 -12.98 9.97
N PRO A 18 -23.84 -13.56 8.80
CA PRO A 18 -22.87 -14.31 8.04
C PRO A 18 -21.73 -13.37 7.66
N LEU A 19 -20.50 -13.75 8.00
CA LEU A 19 -19.31 -13.09 7.47
C LEU A 19 -19.46 -13.09 5.94
N SER A 20 -19.44 -11.91 5.32
CA SER A 20 -19.38 -11.85 3.87
C SER A 20 -18.11 -12.55 3.43
N ALA A 21 -18.25 -13.63 2.66
CA ALA A 21 -17.12 -14.35 2.11
C ALA A 21 -16.22 -13.37 1.34
N GLN A 22 -14.91 -13.53 1.48
CA GLN A 22 -13.93 -12.68 0.80
C GLN A 22 -14.23 -12.65 -0.70
N ARG A 23 -14.40 -11.44 -1.26
CA ARG A 23 -14.72 -11.28 -2.67
C ARG A 23 -13.47 -11.46 -3.51
N VAL A 24 -13.62 -12.24 -4.59
CA VAL A 24 -12.60 -12.39 -5.63
C VAL A 24 -13.13 -11.69 -6.89
N LEU A 25 -12.38 -10.70 -7.37
CA LEU A 25 -12.67 -9.95 -8.59
C LEU A 25 -11.69 -10.35 -9.68
N PHE A 26 -12.13 -10.23 -10.94
CA PHE A 26 -11.31 -10.51 -12.13
C PHE A 26 -11.49 -9.36 -13.11
N GLY A 27 -10.40 -8.93 -13.76
CA GLY A 27 -10.47 -7.87 -14.77
C GLY A 27 -9.12 -7.19 -15.00
N GLN A 28 -9.15 -6.03 -15.64
CA GLN A 28 -7.99 -5.14 -15.73
C GLN A 28 -7.99 -4.24 -14.50
N LEU A 29 -7.01 -4.40 -13.61
CA LEU A 29 -6.95 -3.67 -12.36
C LEU A 29 -6.78 -2.17 -12.59
N GLU A 30 -6.04 -1.77 -13.62
CA GLU A 30 -5.86 -0.36 -13.98
C GLU A 30 -7.22 0.29 -14.27
N ALA A 31 -8.01 -0.30 -15.16
CA ALA A 31 -9.36 0.18 -15.47
C ALA A 31 -10.28 0.22 -14.24
N TYR A 32 -10.15 -0.76 -13.32
CA TYR A 32 -10.91 -0.77 -12.08
C TYR A 32 -10.55 0.41 -11.15
N LEU A 33 -9.26 0.75 -11.07
CA LEU A 33 -8.77 1.88 -10.29
C LEU A 33 -9.12 3.22 -10.97
N ASP A 34 -9.12 3.27 -12.30
CA ASP A 34 -9.55 4.43 -13.07
C ASP A 34 -11.04 4.71 -12.85
N ASP A 35 -11.89 3.68 -12.90
CA ASP A 35 -13.31 3.77 -12.57
C ASP A 35 -13.51 4.26 -11.13
N TYR A 36 -12.74 3.72 -10.17
CA TYR A 36 -12.75 4.20 -8.80
C TYR A 36 -12.43 5.71 -8.73
N VAL A 37 -11.37 6.16 -9.38
CA VAL A 37 -10.99 7.58 -9.45
C VAL A 37 -12.09 8.40 -10.11
N ALA A 38 -12.73 7.92 -11.17
CA ALA A 38 -13.81 8.63 -11.85
C ALA A 38 -15.02 8.87 -10.92
N THR A 39 -15.33 7.94 -10.02
CA THR A 39 -16.49 8.02 -9.11
C THR A 39 -16.28 8.86 -7.84
N LEU A 40 -15.06 9.31 -7.54
CA LEU A 40 -14.80 10.02 -6.28
C LEU A 40 -15.65 11.30 -6.11
N PRO A 41 -16.09 11.62 -4.88
CA PRO A 41 -16.76 12.89 -4.60
C PRO A 41 -15.96 14.10 -5.09
N VAL A 42 -16.65 15.04 -5.73
CA VAL A 42 -16.05 16.24 -6.35
C VAL A 42 -15.88 17.39 -5.35
N ALA A 43 -15.19 18.46 -5.75
CA ALA A 43 -15.07 19.67 -4.95
C ALA A 43 -16.45 20.20 -4.50
N GLY A 44 -16.56 20.62 -3.24
CA GLY A 44 -17.74 21.31 -2.75
C GLY A 44 -18.96 20.46 -2.38
N SER A 45 -19.00 19.14 -2.66
CA SER A 45 -20.16 18.32 -2.26
C SER A 45 -20.28 18.08 -0.75
N ASN A 46 -19.19 18.34 0.01
CA ASN A 46 -19.19 18.36 1.47
C ASN A 46 -19.62 17.03 2.14
N VAL A 47 -19.24 15.89 1.55
CA VAL A 47 -19.63 14.55 2.03
C VAL A 47 -18.51 13.82 2.79
N TYR A 48 -17.25 14.19 2.60
CA TYR A 48 -16.16 13.59 3.37
C TYR A 48 -16.26 13.92 4.86
N ARG A 49 -16.13 12.89 5.68
CA ARG A 49 -16.00 12.97 7.15
C ARG A 49 -14.82 12.11 7.55
N ASP A 50 -14.13 12.51 8.61
CA ASP A 50 -13.05 11.69 9.16
C ASP A 50 -13.59 10.39 9.78
N PRO A 51 -12.77 9.33 9.78
CA PRO A 51 -13.09 8.10 10.50
C PRO A 51 -13.24 8.36 12.00
N GLN A 52 -14.03 7.54 12.68
CA GLN A 52 -13.99 7.49 14.14
C GLN A 52 -12.72 6.78 14.62
N PHE A 53 -12.43 6.86 15.91
CA PHE A 53 -11.27 6.21 16.50
C PHE A 53 -11.31 4.69 16.29
N GLU A 54 -12.48 4.07 16.48
CA GLU A 54 -12.69 2.64 16.26
C GLU A 54 -12.44 2.24 14.79
N ASP A 55 -12.76 3.13 13.84
CA ASP A 55 -12.48 2.90 12.43
C ASP A 55 -10.97 2.88 12.14
N GLN A 56 -10.22 3.80 12.75
CA GLN A 56 -8.76 3.81 12.64
C GLN A 56 -8.16 2.53 13.23
N GLU A 57 -8.62 2.08 14.40
CA GLU A 57 -8.14 0.84 15.02
C GLU A 57 -8.44 -0.40 14.17
N ASN A 58 -9.67 -0.51 13.65
CA ASN A 58 -10.07 -1.62 12.79
C ASN A 58 -9.25 -1.66 11.51
N ILE A 59 -9.07 -0.52 10.84
CA ILE A 59 -8.28 -0.44 9.62
C ILE A 59 -6.79 -0.71 9.91
N ALA A 60 -6.24 -0.18 11.00
CA ALA A 60 -4.86 -0.47 11.41
C ALA A 60 -4.64 -1.98 11.62
N LYS A 61 -5.54 -2.65 12.34
CA LYS A 61 -5.49 -4.10 12.55
C LYS A 61 -5.63 -4.85 11.22
N ALA A 62 -6.55 -4.44 10.34
CA ALA A 62 -6.74 -5.05 9.03
C ALA A 62 -5.51 -4.93 8.13
N VAL A 63 -4.79 -3.80 8.13
CA VAL A 63 -3.53 -3.64 7.41
C VAL A 63 -2.49 -4.64 7.90
N LYS A 64 -2.30 -4.78 9.22
CA LYS A 64 -1.33 -5.75 9.78
C LYS A 64 -1.66 -7.18 9.38
N LEU A 65 -2.93 -7.56 9.40
CA LEU A 65 -3.40 -8.88 8.99
C LEU A 65 -3.23 -9.11 7.49
N LEU A 66 -3.55 -8.11 6.66
CA LEU A 66 -3.35 -8.14 5.21
C LEU A 66 -1.88 -8.38 4.87
N LEU A 67 -0.95 -7.66 5.51
CA LEU A 67 0.49 -7.85 5.33
C LEU A 67 0.98 -9.24 5.80
N ALA A 68 0.35 -9.80 6.83
CA ALA A 68 0.62 -11.16 7.29
C ALA A 68 0.02 -12.24 6.37
N GLY A 69 -0.80 -11.86 5.38
CA GLY A 69 -1.52 -12.76 4.49
C GLY A 69 -2.77 -13.40 5.09
N ASP A 70 -3.22 -12.94 6.26
CA ASP A 70 -4.46 -13.39 6.92
C ASP A 70 -5.65 -12.56 6.41
N LEU A 71 -6.02 -12.80 5.16
CA LEU A 71 -7.00 -11.96 4.48
C LEU A 71 -8.43 -12.15 4.99
N GLU A 72 -8.74 -13.31 5.55
CA GLU A 72 -10.07 -13.61 6.09
C GLU A 72 -10.33 -12.80 7.37
N GLU A 73 -9.39 -12.84 8.32
CA GLU A 73 -9.48 -12.03 9.54
C GLU A 73 -9.34 -10.53 9.22
N ALA A 74 -8.49 -10.15 8.25
CA ALA A 74 -8.42 -8.76 7.79
C ALA A 74 -9.79 -8.26 7.29
N ASN A 75 -10.48 -9.06 6.47
CA ASN A 75 -11.82 -8.76 5.96
C ASN A 75 -12.86 -8.66 7.10
N SER A 76 -12.80 -9.58 8.06
CA SER A 76 -13.68 -9.62 9.23
C SER A 76 -13.58 -8.32 10.06
N VAL A 77 -12.34 -7.88 10.32
CA VAL A 77 -12.07 -6.70 11.14
C VAL A 77 -12.44 -5.41 10.40
N CYS A 78 -11.99 -5.23 9.15
CA CYS A 78 -12.32 -4.01 8.41
C CYS A 78 -13.82 -3.90 8.08
N GLY A 79 -14.54 -5.02 8.03
CA GLY A 79 -15.99 -5.07 7.86
C GLY A 79 -16.77 -4.26 8.90
N GLN A 80 -16.22 -4.11 10.11
CA GLN A 80 -16.82 -3.31 11.18
C GLN A 80 -16.79 -1.81 10.88
N SER A 81 -15.99 -1.38 9.90
CA SER A 81 -15.83 0.00 9.45
C SER A 81 -16.32 0.21 8.01
N SER A 82 -17.22 -0.64 7.54
CA SER A 82 -17.76 -0.63 6.16
C SER A 82 -16.67 -0.70 5.09
N TYR A 83 -15.59 -1.43 5.37
CA TYR A 83 -14.52 -1.80 4.44
C TYR A 83 -14.56 -3.31 4.16
N GLU A 84 -13.90 -3.73 3.10
CA GLU A 84 -13.70 -5.12 2.74
C GLU A 84 -12.26 -5.34 2.28
N VAL A 85 -11.78 -6.57 2.44
CA VAL A 85 -10.59 -7.05 1.74
C VAL A 85 -11.04 -7.88 0.55
N ILE A 86 -10.58 -7.48 -0.64
CA ILE A 86 -10.80 -8.19 -1.89
C ILE A 86 -9.51 -8.84 -2.37
N ARG A 87 -9.64 -9.96 -3.08
CA ARG A 87 -8.59 -10.49 -3.95
C ARG A 87 -8.90 -10.07 -5.37
N TYR A 88 -8.04 -9.28 -5.97
CA TYR A 88 -8.20 -8.84 -7.34
C TYR A 88 -7.24 -9.64 -8.23
N ILE A 89 -7.78 -10.38 -9.19
CA ILE A 89 -7.01 -11.11 -10.18
C ILE A 89 -6.96 -10.28 -11.46
N ASP A 90 -5.84 -9.59 -11.66
CA ASP A 90 -5.57 -8.93 -12.93
C ASP A 90 -5.32 -9.99 -14.01
N ASN A 91 -6.14 -9.98 -15.05
CA ASN A 91 -6.05 -10.90 -16.19
C ASN A 91 -5.79 -10.17 -17.51
N SER A 92 -5.26 -8.94 -17.44
CA SER A 92 -4.93 -8.13 -18.62
C SER A 92 -3.67 -8.62 -19.35
N GLY A 93 -2.73 -9.19 -18.60
CA GLY A 93 -1.44 -9.66 -19.11
C GLY A 93 -1.42 -11.13 -19.56
N ALA A 94 -0.23 -11.58 -19.98
CA ALA A 94 -0.01 -12.98 -20.40
C ALA A 94 -0.16 -14.01 -19.26
N ALA A 95 -0.07 -13.56 -18.01
CA ALA A 95 -0.30 -14.35 -16.82
C ALA A 95 -1.14 -13.55 -15.82
N ASN A 96 -2.03 -14.25 -15.11
CA ASN A 96 -2.81 -13.62 -14.06
C ASN A 96 -1.91 -13.16 -12.91
N ARG A 97 -2.12 -11.95 -12.43
CA ARG A 97 -1.47 -11.38 -11.24
C ARG A 97 -2.51 -11.17 -10.16
N GLU A 98 -2.17 -11.50 -8.92
CA GLU A 98 -3.07 -11.32 -7.78
C GLU A 98 -2.63 -10.13 -6.94
N PHE A 99 -3.59 -9.27 -6.61
CA PHE A 99 -3.44 -8.14 -5.72
C PHE A 99 -4.48 -8.22 -4.59
N TRP A 100 -4.16 -7.64 -3.44
CA TRP A 100 -5.08 -7.56 -2.31
C TRP A 100 -5.53 -6.12 -2.12
N GLY A 101 -6.83 -5.88 -2.20
CA GLY A 101 -7.41 -4.55 -2.03
C GLY A 101 -8.09 -4.42 -0.68
N LEU A 102 -7.77 -3.39 0.10
CA LEU A 102 -8.55 -2.92 1.25
C LEU A 102 -9.32 -1.68 0.79
N GLN A 103 -10.64 -1.80 0.69
CA GLN A 103 -11.49 -0.78 0.06
C GLN A 103 -12.83 -0.61 0.77
N PRO A 104 -13.56 0.50 0.55
CA PRO A 104 -14.92 0.65 1.05
C PRO A 104 -15.82 -0.44 0.46
N GLN A 105 -16.74 -0.96 1.28
CA GLN A 105 -17.78 -1.88 0.79
C GLN A 105 -18.68 -1.19 -0.25
N PRO A 106 -19.27 -1.94 -1.20
CA PRO A 106 -20.23 -1.37 -2.14
C PRO A 106 -21.36 -0.62 -1.41
N GLY A 107 -21.60 0.62 -1.82
CA GLY A 107 -22.62 1.48 -1.18
C GLY A 107 -22.18 2.17 0.11
N SER A 108 -20.95 1.93 0.58
CA SER A 108 -20.37 2.67 1.69
C SER A 108 -20.28 4.16 1.37
N ALA A 109 -20.66 5.00 2.33
CA ALA A 109 -20.48 6.45 2.26
C ALA A 109 -19.09 6.88 2.79
N ASN A 110 -18.23 5.92 3.12
CA ASN A 110 -16.89 6.19 3.65
C ASN A 110 -15.95 6.54 2.49
N HIS A 111 -15.65 7.83 2.37
CA HIS A 111 -14.80 8.39 1.31
C HIS A 111 -13.31 8.44 1.70
N TRP A 112 -12.82 7.45 2.45
CA TRP A 112 -11.46 7.50 3.04
C TRP A 112 -10.32 6.99 2.15
N GLY A 113 -10.62 6.23 1.10
CA GLY A 113 -9.62 5.77 0.12
C GLY A 113 -9.56 4.27 -0.05
N VAL A 114 -8.56 3.82 -0.80
CA VAL A 114 -8.22 2.41 -1.00
C VAL A 114 -6.73 2.18 -0.77
N LEU A 115 -6.39 0.97 -0.34
CA LEU A 115 -5.04 0.41 -0.38
C LEU A 115 -5.07 -0.82 -1.28
N PHE A 116 -4.24 -0.86 -2.31
CA PHE A 116 -3.93 -2.08 -3.05
C PHE A 116 -2.51 -2.54 -2.73
N TRP A 117 -2.35 -3.84 -2.54
CA TRP A 117 -1.10 -4.48 -2.14
C TRP A 117 -0.69 -5.55 -3.13
N ASN A 118 0.58 -5.55 -3.52
CA ASN A 118 1.20 -6.56 -4.36
C ASN A 118 1.99 -7.55 -3.47
N PRO A 119 1.46 -8.78 -3.25
CA PRO A 119 2.08 -9.76 -2.36
C PRO A 119 3.38 -10.36 -2.89
N VAL A 120 3.74 -10.09 -4.16
CA VAL A 120 4.96 -10.59 -4.82
C VAL A 120 5.84 -9.45 -5.34
N SER A 121 5.67 -8.24 -4.79
CA SER A 121 6.48 -7.07 -5.13
C SER A 121 7.99 -7.28 -4.93
N CYS A 122 8.78 -6.56 -5.72
CA CYS A 122 10.24 -6.52 -5.60
C CYS A 122 10.77 -5.16 -5.19
N ARG A 123 9.91 -4.14 -5.15
CA ARG A 123 10.25 -2.81 -4.68
C ARG A 123 9.47 -2.54 -3.41
N ASN A 124 10.17 -2.49 -2.28
CA ASN A 124 9.59 -2.21 -0.97
C ASN A 124 9.22 -0.72 -0.82
N LEU A 125 8.32 -0.28 -1.69
CA LEU A 125 7.86 1.09 -1.77
C LEU A 125 6.34 1.13 -1.96
N VAL A 126 5.74 2.21 -1.46
CA VAL A 126 4.31 2.47 -1.58
C VAL A 126 4.08 3.79 -2.31
N LEU A 127 3.24 3.75 -3.33
CA LEU A 127 2.76 4.93 -4.05
C LEU A 127 1.55 5.52 -3.32
N GLN A 128 1.48 6.85 -3.25
CA GLN A 128 0.43 7.58 -2.56
C GLN A 128 -0.12 8.69 -3.45
N CYS A 129 -1.44 8.66 -3.68
CA CYS A 129 -2.16 9.66 -4.47
C CYS A 129 -3.18 10.36 -3.56
N PRO A 130 -2.77 11.39 -2.79
CA PRO A 130 -3.65 12.06 -1.85
C PRO A 130 -4.69 12.96 -2.55
N HIS A 131 -4.40 13.41 -3.77
CA HIS A 131 -5.22 14.35 -4.53
C HIS A 131 -5.59 13.83 -5.93
N PRO A 132 -6.12 12.61 -6.06
CA PRO A 132 -6.20 11.88 -7.34
C PRO A 132 -7.00 12.62 -8.43
N LYS A 133 -7.99 13.44 -8.04
CA LYS A 133 -8.76 14.32 -8.94
C LYS A 133 -8.24 15.75 -9.02
N PHE A 134 -7.84 16.33 -7.88
CA PHE A 134 -7.47 17.75 -7.83
C PHE A 134 -6.14 17.99 -8.56
N ASP A 135 -5.18 17.11 -8.29
CA ASP A 135 -3.93 17.05 -9.03
C ASP A 135 -4.19 16.13 -10.22
N SER A 136 -4.73 16.69 -11.31
CA SER A 136 -5.23 15.93 -12.47
C SER A 136 -4.35 14.74 -12.84
N ASN A 137 -4.98 13.59 -13.03
CA ASN A 137 -4.37 12.31 -13.40
C ASN A 137 -3.39 11.69 -12.40
N THR A 138 -3.13 12.27 -11.23
CA THR A 138 -2.23 11.62 -10.24
C THR A 138 -2.78 10.27 -9.77
N GLY A 139 -4.12 10.11 -9.68
CA GLY A 139 -4.74 8.82 -9.38
C GLY A 139 -4.51 7.77 -10.47
N LEU A 140 -4.67 8.16 -11.74
CA LEU A 140 -4.47 7.29 -12.90
C LEU A 140 -2.99 6.93 -13.06
N GLN A 141 -2.11 7.92 -12.95
CA GLN A 141 -0.66 7.73 -12.94
C GLN A 141 -0.23 6.77 -11.81
N GLY A 142 -0.82 6.90 -10.61
CA GLY A 142 -0.56 5.97 -9.51
C GLY A 142 -0.98 4.53 -9.82
N ALA A 143 -2.15 4.34 -10.45
CA ALA A 143 -2.62 3.03 -10.91
C ALA A 143 -1.67 2.42 -11.95
N TYR A 144 -1.31 3.19 -12.98
CA TYR A 144 -0.33 2.81 -13.99
C TYR A 144 1.00 2.37 -13.34
N LEU A 145 1.63 3.23 -12.55
CA LEU A 145 2.92 2.94 -11.91
C LEU A 145 2.84 1.68 -11.01
N PHE A 146 1.74 1.48 -10.30
CA PHE A 146 1.55 0.30 -9.45
C PHE A 146 1.59 -1.01 -10.25
N LEU A 147 0.94 -1.05 -11.41
CA LEU A 147 0.92 -2.23 -12.28
C LEU A 147 2.27 -2.46 -12.98
N HIS A 148 2.98 -1.40 -13.33
CA HIS A 148 4.18 -1.47 -14.17
C HIS A 148 5.51 -1.55 -13.39
N MET A 149 5.53 -1.21 -12.09
CA MET A 149 6.77 -1.13 -11.32
C MET A 149 6.95 -2.20 -10.23
N GLU A 150 6.06 -3.19 -10.10
CA GLU A 150 6.16 -4.25 -9.08
C GLU A 150 6.42 -3.72 -7.65
N VAL A 151 5.77 -2.59 -7.33
CA VAL A 151 5.86 -1.93 -6.01
C VAL A 151 4.95 -2.62 -5.01
N SER A 152 5.24 -2.47 -3.72
CA SER A 152 4.50 -3.17 -2.66
C SER A 152 3.06 -2.70 -2.52
N GLY A 153 2.79 -1.40 -2.66
CA GLY A 153 1.42 -0.92 -2.53
C GLY A 153 1.11 0.39 -3.23
N LEU A 154 -0.18 0.64 -3.39
CA LEU A 154 -0.76 1.88 -3.89
C LEU A 154 -1.88 2.33 -2.97
N MET A 155 -1.84 3.61 -2.59
CA MET A 155 -2.90 4.26 -1.84
C MET A 155 -3.50 5.38 -2.69
N ILE A 156 -4.83 5.36 -2.86
CA ILE A 156 -5.58 6.43 -3.54
C ILE A 156 -6.60 7.01 -2.57
N SER A 157 -6.61 8.34 -2.45
CA SER A 157 -7.63 9.06 -1.67
C SER A 157 -9.05 8.74 -2.12
N GLY A 158 -9.98 8.65 -1.17
CA GLY A 158 -11.38 8.41 -1.47
C GLY A 158 -12.18 9.66 -1.81
N THR A 159 -11.52 10.81 -1.92
CA THR A 159 -12.21 12.07 -2.14
C THR A 159 -11.35 13.14 -2.80
N HIS A 160 -11.99 14.19 -3.30
CA HIS A 160 -11.34 15.42 -3.71
C HIS A 160 -10.89 16.24 -2.48
N ARG A 161 -9.70 16.86 -2.51
CA ARG A 161 -9.14 17.60 -1.35
C ARG A 161 -10.03 18.72 -0.80
N CYS A 162 -10.89 19.28 -1.64
CA CYS A 162 -11.89 20.31 -1.31
C CYS A 162 -13.31 19.77 -1.03
N ASN A 163 -13.46 18.48 -0.71
CA ASN A 163 -14.74 17.81 -0.47
C ASN A 163 -15.27 17.90 0.97
N SER A 164 -14.61 18.66 1.84
CA SER A 164 -15.12 19.06 3.15
C SER A 164 -15.01 20.57 3.30
N ILE A 165 -15.91 21.17 4.07
CA ILE A 165 -15.77 22.57 4.53
C ILE A 165 -15.15 22.66 5.93
N ALA A 166 -15.12 21.55 6.68
CA ALA A 166 -14.57 21.52 8.02
C ALA A 166 -13.04 21.57 7.95
N PRO A 167 -12.38 22.40 8.79
CA PRO A 167 -10.93 22.46 8.85
C PRO A 167 -10.35 21.29 9.64
N THR A 168 -9.11 20.90 9.33
CA THR A 168 -8.28 20.05 10.17
C THR A 168 -7.72 20.85 11.35
N GLU A 169 -7.33 20.15 12.41
CA GLU A 169 -6.54 20.75 13.50
C GLU A 169 -5.04 20.89 13.16
N CYS A 170 -4.60 20.30 12.05
CA CYS A 170 -3.20 20.29 11.64
C CYS A 170 -2.71 21.66 11.14
N SER A 171 -1.42 21.92 11.36
CA SER A 171 -0.81 23.23 11.11
C SER A 171 -0.63 23.50 9.62
N GLY A 172 -0.84 24.77 9.25
CA GLY A 172 -0.63 25.30 7.91
C GLY A 172 -1.92 25.78 7.25
N THR A 173 -1.78 26.37 6.07
CA THR A 173 -2.88 26.93 5.30
C THR A 173 -2.70 26.67 3.82
N THR A 174 -3.80 26.77 3.07
CA THR A 174 -3.81 26.59 1.63
C THR A 174 -4.85 27.50 0.97
N SER A 175 -4.60 27.89 -0.27
CA SER A 175 -5.56 28.53 -1.18
C SER A 175 -6.13 27.55 -2.22
N ALA A 176 -5.79 26.25 -2.14
CA ALA A 176 -6.23 25.25 -3.11
C ALA A 176 -7.76 25.16 -3.26
N CYS A 177 -8.50 25.51 -2.20
CA CYS A 177 -9.95 25.43 -2.14
C CYS A 177 -10.63 26.82 -2.01
N GLY A 178 -9.95 27.89 -2.43
CA GLY A 178 -10.46 29.26 -2.39
C GLY A 178 -9.47 30.25 -1.74
N SER A 179 -9.97 31.14 -0.89
CA SER A 179 -9.11 32.02 -0.09
C SER A 179 -8.23 31.22 0.86
N SER A 180 -7.04 31.74 1.19
CA SER A 180 -6.12 31.09 2.14
C SER A 180 -6.82 30.82 3.47
N ALA A 181 -6.89 29.55 3.85
CA ALA A 181 -7.54 29.05 5.06
C ALA A 181 -6.81 27.79 5.57
N PRO A 182 -7.09 27.30 6.79
CA PRO A 182 -6.62 25.99 7.23
C PRO A 182 -6.97 24.88 6.24
N TYR A 183 -6.19 23.81 6.22
CA TYR A 183 -6.50 22.63 5.43
C TYR A 183 -7.87 22.06 5.81
N ARG A 184 -8.57 21.47 4.84
CA ARG A 184 -9.88 20.85 5.04
C ARG A 184 -9.70 19.39 5.43
N LEU A 185 -10.66 18.78 6.14
CA LEU A 185 -10.58 17.35 6.52
C LEU A 185 -10.31 16.43 5.31
N SER A 186 -10.87 16.78 4.15
CA SER A 186 -10.69 16.03 2.90
C SER A 186 -9.31 16.19 2.25
N ASP A 187 -8.49 17.13 2.72
CA ASP A 187 -7.10 17.31 2.29
C ASP A 187 -6.21 16.33 3.06
N ILE A 188 -6.25 15.07 2.64
CA ILE A 188 -5.72 13.94 3.42
C ILE A 188 -4.18 13.97 3.60
N ALA A 189 -3.46 14.70 2.75
CA ALA A 189 -2.03 14.95 2.91
C ALA A 189 -1.71 15.83 4.14
N HIS A 190 -2.73 16.53 4.65
CA HIS A 190 -2.63 17.47 5.76
C HIS A 190 -3.60 17.11 6.91
N ASN A 191 -4.03 15.84 6.98
CA ASN A 191 -4.97 15.37 7.97
C ASN A 191 -4.47 14.11 8.69
N ALA A 192 -4.06 14.27 9.94
CA ALA A 192 -3.56 13.20 10.78
C ALA A 192 -4.65 12.21 11.25
N ALA A 193 -5.93 12.58 11.19
CA ALA A 193 -7.05 11.69 11.54
C ALA A 193 -7.52 10.83 10.36
N SER A 194 -6.97 11.03 9.15
CA SER A 194 -7.39 10.26 7.98
C SER A 194 -7.01 8.78 8.07
N ILE A 195 -7.78 7.90 7.42
CA ILE A 195 -7.36 6.51 7.19
C ILE A 195 -6.06 6.47 6.38
N PHE A 196 -5.83 7.46 5.51
CA PHE A 196 -4.58 7.57 4.76
C PHE A 196 -3.35 7.71 5.67
N GLN A 197 -3.44 8.54 6.72
CA GLN A 197 -2.40 8.61 7.76
C GLN A 197 -2.29 7.28 8.50
N THR A 198 -3.42 6.70 8.92
CA THR A 198 -3.47 5.43 9.66
C THR A 198 -2.76 4.31 8.90
N VAL A 199 -3.08 4.12 7.63
CA VAL A 199 -2.46 3.10 6.77
C VAL A 199 -0.97 3.39 6.59
N THR A 200 -0.57 4.65 6.37
CA THR A 200 0.85 5.03 6.24
C THR A 200 1.66 4.61 7.46
N ILE A 201 1.17 4.91 8.67
CA ILE A 201 1.80 4.54 9.94
C ILE A 201 2.00 3.02 10.01
N ASN A 202 0.94 2.26 9.78
CA ASN A 202 0.98 0.81 9.95
C ASN A 202 1.84 0.11 8.88
N LEU A 203 1.88 0.63 7.65
CA LEU A 203 2.79 0.17 6.60
C LEU A 203 4.25 0.47 6.98
N ALA A 204 4.52 1.68 7.49
CA ALA A 204 5.85 2.11 7.88
C ALA A 204 6.40 1.29 9.07
N GLU A 205 5.58 1.02 10.07
CA GLU A 205 5.92 0.17 11.22
C GLU A 205 6.11 -1.30 10.84
N SER A 206 5.45 -1.74 9.76
CA SER A 206 5.58 -3.11 9.23
C SER A 206 6.77 -3.29 8.29
N GLY A 207 7.61 -2.27 8.10
CA GLY A 207 8.88 -2.36 7.37
C GLY A 207 8.84 -1.86 5.92
N VAL A 208 7.79 -1.13 5.50
CA VAL A 208 7.84 -0.42 4.20
C VAL A 208 8.95 0.63 4.24
N GLN A 209 9.86 0.58 3.27
CA GLN A 209 11.04 1.43 3.29
C GLN A 209 10.75 2.85 2.77
N THR A 210 10.05 2.96 1.65
CA THR A 210 9.85 4.24 0.97
C THR A 210 8.39 4.50 0.61
N PHE A 211 7.96 5.75 0.77
CA PHE A 211 6.65 6.25 0.39
C PHE A 211 6.83 7.38 -0.62
N ILE A 212 6.30 7.19 -1.81
CA ILE A 212 6.31 8.20 -2.88
C ILE A 212 4.92 8.77 -3.00
N GLN A 213 4.78 10.07 -2.74
CA GLN A 213 3.52 10.78 -2.79
C GLN A 213 3.46 11.68 -4.03
N LEU A 214 2.55 11.32 -4.94
CA LEU A 214 2.34 11.99 -6.22
C LEU A 214 1.39 13.17 -6.04
N HIS A 215 1.88 14.35 -6.38
CA HIS A 215 1.12 15.60 -6.46
C HIS A 215 1.31 16.23 -7.83
N GLY A 216 0.56 17.31 -8.07
CA GLY A 216 0.61 18.06 -9.31
C GLY A 216 0.37 19.54 -9.09
N PHE A 217 0.99 20.35 -9.94
CA PHE A 217 0.80 21.80 -9.89
C PHE A 217 0.55 22.41 -11.27
N ALA A 218 -0.11 23.56 -11.27
CA ALA A 218 -0.20 24.41 -12.44
C ALA A 218 1.11 25.19 -12.59
N LYS A 219 1.87 24.86 -13.65
CA LYS A 219 3.19 25.43 -13.90
C LYS A 219 3.09 26.90 -14.32
N ALA A 220 3.76 27.78 -13.59
CA ALA A 220 3.94 29.19 -13.91
C ALA A 220 5.31 29.44 -14.56
N ALA A 221 5.50 30.65 -15.10
CA ALA A 221 6.79 31.06 -15.64
C ALA A 221 7.88 30.99 -14.54
N GLY A 222 8.99 30.32 -14.84
CA GLY A 222 10.10 30.11 -13.90
C GLY A 222 9.95 28.88 -12.99
N ASP A 223 8.81 28.20 -13.00
CA ASP A 223 8.68 26.91 -12.31
C ASP A 223 9.44 25.80 -13.07
N PRO A 224 10.01 24.83 -12.35
CA PRO A 224 10.64 23.65 -12.96
C PRO A 224 9.60 22.70 -13.56
N ASN A 225 10.04 21.59 -14.17
CA ASN A 225 9.13 20.49 -14.50
C ASN A 225 8.73 19.69 -13.24
N LEU A 226 9.67 19.54 -12.30
CA LEU A 226 9.46 18.79 -11.06
C LEU A 226 9.95 19.57 -9.85
N ILE A 227 9.16 19.58 -8.78
CA ILE A 227 9.61 19.97 -7.44
C ILE A 227 9.58 18.71 -6.59
N ILE A 228 10.74 18.25 -6.11
CA ILE A 228 10.87 17.01 -5.34
C ILE A 228 11.37 17.34 -3.95
N SER A 229 10.70 16.80 -2.94
CA SER A 229 10.98 17.08 -1.53
C SER A 229 11.00 15.80 -0.73
N ASN A 230 11.87 15.74 0.28
CA ASN A 230 11.80 14.72 1.33
C ASN A 230 10.93 15.19 2.52
N GLY A 231 10.26 16.35 2.42
CA GLY A 231 9.46 16.95 3.48
C GLY A 231 10.25 17.80 4.48
N THR A 232 11.55 18.01 4.26
CA THR A 232 12.44 18.78 5.14
C THR A 232 13.47 19.61 4.35
N ARG A 233 14.39 20.27 5.06
CA ARG A 233 15.59 20.89 4.48
C ARG A 233 16.86 20.06 4.71
N ASP A 234 16.74 18.93 5.39
CA ASP A 234 17.88 18.11 5.77
C ASP A 234 18.18 17.10 4.68
N VAL A 235 19.46 16.80 4.50
CA VAL A 235 19.93 15.75 3.59
C VAL A 235 19.90 14.42 4.37
N PRO A 236 19.14 13.42 3.94
CA PRO A 236 19.12 12.11 4.59
C PRO A 236 20.41 11.34 4.28
N ALA A 237 20.72 10.31 5.07
CA ALA A 237 21.90 9.47 4.84
C ALA A 237 21.84 8.70 3.51
N VAL A 238 20.65 8.26 3.12
CA VAL A 238 20.32 7.75 1.78
C VAL A 238 19.33 8.74 1.18
N ASP A 239 19.66 9.30 0.01
CA ASP A 239 18.91 10.40 -0.60
C ASP A 239 18.21 9.97 -1.90
N PRO A 240 17.11 9.21 -1.79
CA PRO A 240 16.40 8.72 -2.97
C PRO A 240 15.75 9.85 -3.79
N VAL A 241 15.60 11.05 -3.22
CA VAL A 241 15.16 12.23 -3.96
C VAL A 241 16.22 12.69 -4.96
N ALA A 242 17.49 12.73 -4.53
CA ALA A 242 18.60 13.04 -5.41
C ALA A 242 18.81 11.95 -6.47
N ASP A 243 18.69 10.67 -6.09
CA ASP A 243 18.81 9.54 -7.01
C ASP A 243 17.72 9.58 -8.10
N LEU A 244 16.46 9.83 -7.73
CA LEU A 244 15.37 10.01 -8.69
C LEU A 244 15.62 11.20 -9.63
N ARG A 245 16.10 12.33 -9.11
CA ARG A 245 16.44 13.48 -9.94
C ARG A 245 17.51 13.12 -10.99
N ASN A 246 18.55 12.39 -10.59
CA ASN A 246 19.63 12.02 -11.48
C ASN A 246 19.14 11.04 -12.55
N ALA A 247 18.39 10.01 -12.15
CA ALA A 247 17.78 9.05 -13.07
C ALA A 247 16.91 9.74 -14.13
N LEU A 248 16.05 10.68 -13.73
CA LEU A 248 15.21 11.43 -14.67
C LEU A 248 16.03 12.35 -15.58
N TYR A 249 17.07 13.00 -15.06
CA TYR A 249 17.96 13.83 -15.87
C TYR A 249 18.73 13.01 -16.91
N ASP A 250 19.16 11.80 -16.57
CA ASP A 250 19.86 10.89 -17.49
C ASP A 250 18.94 10.40 -18.61
N LEU A 251 17.63 10.28 -18.34
CA LEU A 251 16.61 9.93 -19.34
C LEU A 251 16.26 11.12 -20.25
N ASP A 252 16.06 12.32 -19.69
CA ASP A 252 15.79 13.55 -20.43
C ASP A 252 16.53 14.75 -19.81
N PRO A 253 17.70 15.13 -20.36
CA PRO A 253 18.47 16.28 -19.89
C PRO A 253 17.79 17.63 -20.05
N SER A 254 16.65 17.71 -20.76
CA SER A 254 15.85 18.94 -20.87
C SER A 254 14.98 19.21 -19.64
N LEU A 255 14.85 18.23 -18.74
CA LEU A 255 14.07 18.38 -17.52
C LEU A 255 14.73 19.36 -16.55
N THR A 256 13.88 20.19 -15.93
CA THR A 256 14.25 21.14 -14.89
C THR A 256 13.68 20.72 -13.54
N PHE A 257 14.43 20.93 -12.47
CA PHE A 257 14.13 20.40 -11.14
C PHE A 257 14.30 21.45 -10.06
N LYS A 258 13.49 21.35 -9.01
CA LYS A 258 13.77 21.94 -7.69
C LYS A 258 13.74 20.85 -6.64
N ILE A 259 14.92 20.49 -6.15
CA ILE A 259 15.11 19.57 -5.03
C ILE A 259 15.15 20.37 -3.74
N VAL A 260 14.15 20.22 -2.87
CA VAL A 260 13.86 21.18 -1.79
C VAL A 260 14.97 21.27 -0.75
N HIS A 261 15.57 20.16 -0.32
CA HIS A 261 16.67 20.18 0.65
C HIS A 261 18.02 20.62 0.03
N ILE A 262 18.12 20.67 -1.30
CA ILE A 262 19.32 21.15 -2.03
C ILE A 262 19.17 22.63 -2.43
N HIS A 263 18.01 23.01 -2.96
CA HIS A 263 17.67 24.37 -3.39
C HIS A 263 16.91 25.07 -2.27
N THR A 264 17.63 25.46 -1.22
CA THR A 264 17.04 25.97 0.04
C THR A 264 16.34 27.31 -0.09
N ASP A 265 16.61 28.05 -1.17
CA ASP A 265 15.91 29.27 -1.59
C ASP A 265 14.50 29.01 -2.14
N TRP A 266 14.21 27.79 -2.59
CA TRP A 266 12.90 27.41 -3.13
C TRP A 266 11.88 27.15 -2.01
N THR A 267 10.80 27.92 -1.95
CA THR A 267 9.80 27.87 -0.86
C THR A 267 8.43 27.34 -1.26
N LYS A 268 8.23 27.06 -2.55
CA LYS A 268 6.96 26.61 -3.11
C LYS A 268 6.84 25.09 -3.05
N LEU A 269 5.69 24.59 -2.59
CA LEU A 269 5.29 23.17 -2.60
C LEU A 269 6.34 22.25 -1.94
N THR A 270 6.81 22.63 -0.76
CA THR A 270 7.94 21.95 -0.08
C THR A 270 7.54 20.73 0.75
N ALA A 271 6.25 20.46 0.91
CA ALA A 271 5.70 19.36 1.72
C ALA A 271 6.01 19.42 3.23
N PHE A 272 6.44 20.56 3.78
CA PHE A 272 6.78 20.65 5.22
C PHE A 272 5.60 20.44 6.15
N THR A 273 4.38 20.70 5.66
CA THR A 273 3.13 20.53 6.40
C THR A 273 2.47 19.17 6.20
N ASN A 274 3.08 18.29 5.38
CA ASN A 274 2.52 16.99 5.06
C ASN A 274 2.54 16.06 6.30
N THR A 275 1.41 15.52 6.70
CA THR A 275 1.31 14.71 7.92
C THR A 275 1.97 13.34 7.77
N GLN A 276 1.91 12.74 6.58
CA GLN A 276 2.61 11.48 6.31
C GLN A 276 4.11 11.70 6.29
N GLY A 277 4.58 12.71 5.56
CA GLY A 277 5.99 13.07 5.49
C GLY A 277 6.59 13.42 6.85
N ARG A 278 5.86 14.18 7.68
CA ARG A 278 6.28 14.49 9.06
C ARG A 278 6.41 13.23 9.91
N TYR A 279 5.46 12.30 9.83
CA TYR A 279 5.55 11.03 10.58
C TYR A 279 6.74 10.18 10.11
N LEU A 280 6.91 10.01 8.79
CA LEU A 280 7.99 9.22 8.21
C LEU A 280 9.38 9.78 8.50
N ASN A 281 9.45 11.08 8.79
CA ASN A 281 10.64 11.80 9.23
C ASN A 281 10.67 12.01 10.77
N GLU A 282 9.97 11.17 11.53
CA GLU A 282 10.05 11.09 12.99
C GLU A 282 9.63 12.38 13.73
N SER A 283 8.74 13.19 13.14
CA SER A 283 8.12 14.29 13.89
C SER A 283 7.36 13.73 15.09
N PRO A 284 7.57 14.25 16.31
CA PRO A 284 6.86 13.79 17.51
C PRO A 284 5.38 14.22 17.51
N ALA A 285 5.01 15.18 16.66
CA ALA A 285 3.63 15.63 16.49
C ALA A 285 3.34 15.93 15.00
N PRO A 286 3.12 14.90 14.15
CA PRO A 286 3.00 15.08 12.69
C PRO A 286 1.88 16.03 12.25
N CYS A 287 0.84 16.22 13.07
CA CYS A 287 -0.23 17.16 12.77
C CYS A 287 0.22 18.63 12.89
N THR A 288 1.07 18.97 13.86
CA THR A 288 1.36 20.37 14.21
C THR A 288 2.82 20.77 14.06
N GLN A 289 3.75 19.82 14.07
CA GLN A 289 5.19 20.06 14.12
C GLN A 289 5.88 19.52 12.86
N ASN A 290 6.69 20.37 12.22
CA ASN A 290 7.58 19.96 11.14
C ASN A 290 8.61 18.95 11.67
N ALA A 291 9.00 17.99 10.83
CA ALA A 291 10.12 17.12 11.13
C ALA A 291 11.44 17.93 11.13
N SER A 292 12.36 17.54 12.01
CA SER A 292 13.71 18.14 12.14
C SER A 292 14.83 17.19 11.69
N ILE A 293 14.47 16.06 11.09
CA ILE A 293 15.38 15.09 10.50
C ILE A 293 14.79 14.59 9.19
N ALA A 294 15.63 14.11 8.27
CA ALA A 294 15.20 13.42 7.06
C ALA A 294 15.57 11.93 7.16
N SER A 295 14.59 11.04 7.13
CA SER A 295 14.82 9.59 7.22
C SER A 295 15.18 8.94 5.89
N GLY A 296 14.91 9.63 4.77
CA GLY A 296 14.98 9.08 3.42
C GLY A 296 13.77 8.21 3.04
N ARG A 297 12.75 8.11 3.90
CA ARG A 297 11.57 7.26 3.68
C ARG A 297 10.42 7.95 2.95
N PHE A 298 10.43 9.28 2.85
CA PHE A 298 9.35 10.05 2.23
C PHE A 298 9.86 10.82 1.02
N ILE A 299 9.12 10.72 -0.09
CA ILE A 299 9.40 11.42 -1.34
C ILE A 299 8.10 12.04 -1.81
N HIS A 300 8.06 13.36 -1.85
CA HIS A 300 6.96 14.16 -2.37
C HIS A 300 7.33 14.68 -3.75
N ILE A 301 6.53 14.37 -4.76
CA ILE A 301 6.78 14.73 -6.15
C ILE A 301 5.66 15.63 -6.65
N GLU A 302 5.98 16.89 -6.87
CA GLU A 302 5.08 17.86 -7.51
C GLU A 302 5.40 17.94 -8.98
N GLN A 303 4.41 17.58 -9.79
CA GLN A 303 4.57 17.38 -11.22
C GLN A 303 3.82 18.42 -12.03
N GLU A 304 4.50 19.04 -12.97
CA GLU A 304 3.83 19.79 -14.02
C GLU A 304 2.91 18.88 -14.87
N TYR A 305 1.94 19.46 -15.57
CA TYR A 305 0.90 18.67 -16.24
C TYR A 305 1.36 18.02 -17.54
N ASP A 306 1.90 18.79 -18.47
CA ASP A 306 2.13 18.38 -19.85
C ASP A 306 3.21 17.31 -20.01
N ARG A 307 4.29 17.39 -19.22
CA ARG A 307 5.41 16.42 -19.32
C ARG A 307 5.18 15.13 -18.55
N PHE A 308 4.41 15.15 -17.46
CA PHE A 308 4.38 14.03 -16.51
C PHE A 308 3.00 13.49 -16.22
N ARG A 309 1.93 14.29 -16.29
CA ARG A 309 0.60 13.87 -15.84
C ARG A 309 -0.42 13.69 -16.96
N ARG A 310 -0.22 14.36 -18.10
CA ARG A 310 -1.22 14.44 -19.18
C ARG A 310 -1.63 13.08 -19.73
N ASP A 311 -0.65 12.20 -19.96
CA ASP A 311 -0.85 10.94 -20.67
C ASP A 311 0.21 9.89 -20.26
N GLU A 312 0.03 8.69 -20.79
CA GLU A 312 0.87 7.52 -20.51
C GLU A 312 2.36 7.76 -20.84
N ALA A 313 2.69 8.55 -21.86
CA ALA A 313 4.09 8.84 -22.19
C ALA A 313 4.80 9.61 -21.05
N GLY A 314 4.08 10.51 -20.37
CA GLY A 314 4.58 11.17 -19.16
C GLY A 314 4.67 10.23 -17.95
N TRP A 315 3.74 9.29 -17.85
CA TRP A 315 3.75 8.27 -16.78
C TRP A 315 4.90 7.30 -16.95
N GLU A 316 5.17 6.85 -18.18
CA GLU A 316 6.31 6.00 -18.55
C GLU A 316 7.65 6.69 -18.28
N LEU A 317 7.76 8.00 -18.54
CA LEU A 317 8.97 8.76 -18.18
C LEU A 317 9.22 8.75 -16.67
N LEU A 318 8.18 8.96 -15.85
CA LEU A 318 8.31 8.87 -14.40
C LEU A 318 8.60 7.43 -13.95
N GLN A 319 7.95 6.43 -14.56
CA GLN A 319 8.19 5.02 -14.31
C GLN A 319 9.68 4.71 -14.48
N HIS A 320 10.26 4.98 -15.65
CA HIS A 320 11.66 4.68 -15.92
C HIS A 320 12.61 5.38 -14.95
N GLY A 321 12.33 6.63 -14.59
CA GLY A 321 13.12 7.36 -13.59
C GLY A 321 13.07 6.71 -12.21
N LEU A 322 11.88 6.29 -11.77
CA LEU A 322 11.71 5.58 -10.51
C LEU A 322 12.31 4.17 -10.55
N GLU A 323 12.19 3.43 -11.65
CA GLU A 323 12.76 2.09 -11.77
C GLU A 323 14.30 2.10 -11.76
N ALA A 324 14.91 3.18 -12.26
CA ALA A 324 16.35 3.40 -12.17
C ALA A 324 16.78 3.83 -10.75
N ALA A 325 15.97 4.63 -10.04
CA ALA A 325 16.26 5.06 -8.67
C ALA A 325 15.98 3.97 -7.62
N PHE A 326 15.04 3.06 -7.89
CA PHE A 326 14.65 1.99 -6.99
C PHE A 326 14.83 0.65 -7.70
N SER A 327 15.94 -0.03 -7.39
CA SER A 327 16.19 -1.36 -7.93
C SER A 327 15.08 -2.33 -7.53
N CYS A 328 14.64 -3.14 -8.50
CA CYS A 328 13.81 -4.30 -8.23
C CYS A 328 14.66 -5.35 -7.51
N GLU A 329 14.60 -5.33 -6.19
CA GLU A 329 15.11 -6.42 -5.38
C GLU A 329 14.04 -7.50 -5.37
N LEU A 330 13.99 -8.32 -6.43
CA LEU A 330 13.18 -9.54 -6.39
C LEU A 330 13.52 -10.20 -5.05
N VAL A 331 12.50 -10.46 -4.24
CA VAL A 331 12.64 -11.19 -2.97
C VAL A 331 13.26 -12.55 -3.35
N GLY A 332 14.58 -12.59 -3.32
CA GLY A 332 15.32 -13.50 -4.20
C GLY A 332 16.77 -13.15 -4.54
N ASN A 333 17.36 -11.99 -4.20
CA ASN A 333 18.80 -11.79 -4.43
C ASN A 333 19.65 -10.98 -3.43
N ASN A 334 19.12 -10.28 -2.41
CA ASN A 334 19.97 -9.66 -1.37
C ASN A 334 19.83 -10.35 -0.01
N THR A 335 20.20 -11.62 -0.05
CA THR A 335 21.04 -12.38 0.88
C THR A 335 20.80 -13.80 0.41
N VAL A 336 21.69 -14.33 -0.41
CA VAL A 336 21.89 -15.78 -0.40
C VAL A 336 22.20 -16.07 1.07
N PRO A 337 21.29 -16.71 1.83
CA PRO A 337 21.77 -17.32 3.06
C PRO A 337 22.88 -18.23 2.57
N SER A 338 24.09 -18.14 3.16
CA SER A 338 25.15 -19.14 2.96
C SER A 338 24.50 -20.47 2.61
N ALA A 339 24.87 -21.08 1.47
CA ALA A 339 24.16 -22.19 0.81
C ALA A 339 23.73 -23.34 1.75
N SER A 340 24.22 -23.34 2.98
CA SER A 340 23.71 -23.98 4.19
C SER A 340 22.24 -23.72 4.59
N ARG A 341 21.51 -22.65 4.21
CA ARG A 341 20.11 -22.43 4.70
C ARG A 341 18.97 -22.67 3.71
N ILE A 342 19.26 -22.93 2.43
CA ILE A 342 18.22 -23.31 1.48
C ILE A 342 17.94 -24.81 1.68
N PRO A 343 16.71 -25.22 2.04
CA PRO A 343 16.41 -26.64 2.16
C PRO A 343 16.51 -27.32 0.80
N LYS A 344 17.23 -28.45 0.75
CA LYS A 344 17.30 -29.31 -0.42
C LYS A 344 15.98 -30.06 -0.55
N ILE A 345 15.38 -29.93 -1.74
CA ILE A 345 14.12 -30.57 -2.08
C ILE A 345 14.41 -31.65 -3.13
N THR A 346 14.19 -32.90 -2.77
CA THR A 346 14.27 -34.05 -3.68
C THR A 346 12.87 -34.60 -3.94
N ARG A 347 12.61 -35.02 -5.17
CA ARG A 347 11.36 -35.66 -5.55
C ARG A 347 11.65 -37.10 -5.95
N ASN A 348 10.88 -38.03 -5.40
CA ASN A 348 10.91 -39.44 -5.80
C ASN A 348 9.46 -39.93 -5.96
N GLY A 349 9.00 -40.05 -7.21
CA GLY A 349 7.61 -40.42 -7.51
C GLY A 349 6.59 -39.44 -6.94
N ASP A 350 5.69 -39.95 -6.09
CA ASP A 350 4.64 -39.21 -5.36
C ASP A 350 5.15 -38.57 -4.07
N ALA A 351 6.45 -38.66 -3.77
CA ALA A 351 7.04 -38.12 -2.55
C ALA A 351 7.93 -36.90 -2.81
N ILE A 352 7.82 -35.90 -1.95
CA ILE A 352 8.77 -34.78 -1.80
C ILE A 352 9.50 -34.96 -0.49
N THR A 353 10.82 -35.02 -0.54
CA THR A 353 11.67 -34.96 0.65
C THR A 353 12.27 -33.56 0.75
N ILE A 354 12.10 -32.93 1.90
CA ILE A 354 12.68 -31.64 2.25
C ILE A 354 13.76 -31.92 3.28
N SER A 355 14.98 -31.46 3.05
CA SER A 355 16.12 -31.63 3.96
C SER A 355 16.79 -30.28 4.21
N SER A 356 17.04 -29.92 5.47
CA SER A 356 17.84 -28.74 5.84
C SER A 356 19.23 -29.15 6.33
N ALA A 357 20.25 -28.32 6.06
CA ALA A 357 21.56 -28.49 6.67
C ALA A 357 21.65 -27.67 7.97
N GLY A 358 21.96 -28.33 9.10
CA GLY A 358 22.12 -27.68 10.41
C GLY A 358 20.81 -27.43 11.17
N GLU A 359 20.91 -26.68 12.28
CA GLU A 359 19.80 -26.33 13.20
C GLU A 359 18.84 -25.28 12.62
N ILE A 360 18.19 -25.59 11.50
CA ILE A 360 17.21 -24.72 10.87
C ILE A 360 15.82 -25.31 11.11
N VAL A 361 14.94 -24.48 11.69
CA VAL A 361 13.52 -24.76 11.83
C VAL A 361 12.81 -24.15 10.61
N LEU A 362 12.08 -24.97 9.87
CA LEU A 362 11.33 -24.55 8.69
C LEU A 362 9.83 -24.57 8.99
N SER A 363 9.10 -23.58 8.50
CA SER A 363 7.63 -23.64 8.41
C SER A 363 7.25 -24.08 7.00
N VAL A 364 6.73 -25.30 6.87
CA VAL A 364 6.38 -25.92 5.58
C VAL A 364 4.87 -25.94 5.42
N TYR A 365 4.39 -25.48 4.27
CA TYR A 365 2.99 -25.52 3.86
C TYR A 365 2.90 -26.23 2.51
N LEU A 366 2.05 -27.25 2.43
CA LEU A 366 1.70 -27.94 1.20
C LEU A 366 0.20 -27.82 0.98
N ASN A 367 -0.20 -27.07 -0.05
CA ASN A 367 -1.59 -26.78 -0.34
C ASN A 367 -1.94 -27.26 -1.75
N THR A 368 -3.17 -27.71 -2.00
CA THR A 368 -3.66 -27.89 -3.36
C THR A 368 -4.08 -26.55 -3.99
N VAL A 369 -4.22 -26.49 -5.32
CA VAL A 369 -4.61 -25.24 -6.03
C VAL A 369 -5.97 -24.70 -5.59
N ASP A 370 -6.89 -25.57 -5.20
CA ASP A 370 -8.20 -25.23 -4.64
C ASP A 370 -8.13 -24.74 -3.17
N GLY A 371 -6.92 -24.50 -2.64
CA GLY A 371 -6.70 -23.89 -1.33
C GLY A 371 -6.72 -24.86 -0.16
N ARG A 372 -6.92 -26.18 -0.39
CA ARG A 372 -6.91 -27.16 0.70
C ARG A 372 -5.48 -27.44 1.18
N THR A 373 -5.26 -27.22 2.47
CA THR A 373 -4.01 -27.59 3.15
C THR A 373 -3.90 -29.11 3.24
N LEU A 374 -2.88 -29.66 2.58
CA LEU A 374 -2.47 -31.06 2.71
C LEU A 374 -1.55 -31.24 3.93
N PHE A 375 -0.69 -30.26 4.16
CA PHE A 375 0.21 -30.23 5.31
C PHE A 375 0.55 -28.79 5.69
N SER A 376 0.58 -28.51 6.99
CA SER A 376 1.26 -27.34 7.54
C SER A 376 1.98 -27.74 8.83
N GLY A 377 3.19 -27.21 9.06
CA GLY A 377 3.88 -27.48 10.30
C GLY A 377 5.35 -27.09 10.29
N ARG A 378 5.94 -27.13 11.49
CA ARG A 378 7.38 -26.95 11.66
C ARG A 378 8.13 -28.24 11.34
N GLN A 379 9.29 -28.10 10.70
CA GLN A 379 10.19 -29.19 10.39
C GLN A 379 11.61 -28.82 10.81
N GLU A 380 12.30 -29.81 11.38
CA GLU A 380 13.75 -29.81 11.59
C GLU A 380 14.33 -31.01 10.83
N ASN A 381 15.53 -30.84 10.26
CA ASN A 381 16.23 -31.89 9.50
C ASN A 381 15.49 -32.32 8.22
N GLU A 382 15.32 -33.63 8.02
CA GLU A 382 14.72 -34.22 6.82
C GLU A 382 13.31 -34.75 7.09
N ARG A 383 12.37 -34.43 6.19
CA ARG A 383 11.02 -34.99 6.23
C ARG A 383 10.49 -35.21 4.81
N THR A 384 9.71 -36.29 4.67
CA THR A 384 9.09 -36.66 3.40
C THR A 384 7.58 -36.48 3.46
N TYR A 385 7.03 -35.89 2.41
CA TYR A 385 5.61 -35.57 2.21
C TYR A 385 5.10 -36.29 0.96
N ARG A 386 3.92 -36.91 1.04
CA ARG A 386 3.26 -37.51 -0.12
C ARG A 386 2.33 -36.50 -0.79
N ILE A 387 2.45 -36.38 -2.11
CA ILE A 387 1.59 -35.56 -2.95
C ILE A 387 0.49 -36.46 -3.53
N PRO A 388 -0.79 -36.06 -3.42
CA PRO A 388 -1.88 -36.76 -4.10
C PRO A 388 -1.76 -36.66 -5.63
N ARG A 389 -1.99 -37.79 -6.32
CA ARG A 389 -2.07 -37.84 -7.80
C ARG A 389 -3.28 -37.07 -8.33
N GLY A 390 -3.17 -36.60 -9.57
CA GLY A 390 -4.23 -35.88 -10.28
C GLY A 390 -4.52 -34.49 -9.71
N ARG A 391 -3.68 -33.98 -8.80
CA ARG A 391 -3.85 -32.66 -8.18
C ARG A 391 -2.56 -31.86 -8.31
N MET A 392 -2.73 -30.58 -8.60
CA MET A 392 -1.64 -29.62 -8.54
C MET A 392 -1.51 -29.12 -7.10
N THR A 393 -0.27 -29.06 -6.61
CA THR A 393 0.06 -28.68 -5.23
C THR A 393 1.15 -27.62 -5.20
N PHE A 394 1.00 -26.68 -4.27
CA PHE A 394 1.93 -25.62 -3.93
C PHE A 394 2.67 -25.97 -2.65
N LEU A 395 3.99 -25.97 -2.72
CA LEU A 395 4.88 -26.02 -1.58
C LEU A 395 5.39 -24.61 -1.27
N THR A 396 5.18 -24.17 -0.04
CA THR A 396 5.73 -22.93 0.50
C THR A 396 6.58 -23.29 1.72
N ILE A 397 7.83 -22.86 1.74
CA ILE A 397 8.74 -23.04 2.87
C ILE A 397 9.18 -21.67 3.35
N ARG A 398 9.03 -21.42 4.65
CA ARG A 398 9.48 -20.21 5.32
C ARG A 398 10.49 -20.56 6.41
N ASP A 399 11.36 -19.62 6.73
CA ASP A 399 12.21 -19.71 7.91
C ASP A 399 11.32 -19.64 9.17
N GLY A 400 11.47 -20.61 10.07
CA GLY A 400 10.60 -20.77 11.23
C GLY A 400 10.81 -19.71 12.32
N LYS A 401 11.91 -18.95 12.28
CA LYS A 401 12.22 -17.87 13.24
C LYS A 401 11.85 -16.50 12.69
N SER A 402 12.21 -16.21 11.44
CA SER A 402 12.03 -14.90 10.79
C SER A 402 10.76 -14.81 9.94
N GLY A 403 10.13 -15.94 9.58
CA GLY A 403 8.97 -15.96 8.69
C GLY A 403 9.29 -15.68 7.21
N GLN A 404 10.56 -15.42 6.90
CA GLN A 404 11.06 -15.14 5.55
C GLN A 404 10.72 -16.30 4.60
N LEU A 405 10.20 -16.00 3.42
CA LEU A 405 9.98 -17.00 2.38
C LEU A 405 11.33 -17.53 1.87
N LEU A 406 11.54 -18.84 2.00
CA LEU A 406 12.75 -19.52 1.54
C LEU A 406 12.54 -20.22 0.20
N VAL A 407 11.39 -20.87 0.02
CA VAL A 407 11.05 -21.58 -1.23
C VAL A 407 9.57 -21.51 -1.52
N GLN A 408 9.22 -21.30 -2.79
CA GLN A 408 7.88 -21.55 -3.31
C GLN A 408 7.97 -22.38 -4.60
N LYS A 409 7.30 -23.54 -4.65
CA LYS A 409 7.33 -24.46 -5.81
C LYS A 409 5.98 -25.08 -6.10
N LYS A 410 5.68 -25.27 -7.39
CA LYS A 410 4.51 -26.02 -7.86
C LYS A 410 4.91 -27.45 -8.22
N PHE A 411 4.04 -28.41 -7.87
CA PHE A 411 4.17 -29.80 -8.26
C PHE A 411 2.86 -30.29 -8.87
N PHE A 412 3.00 -31.12 -9.90
CA PHE A 412 1.89 -31.87 -10.48
C PHE A 412 2.33 -33.33 -10.61
N LEU A 413 1.51 -34.25 -10.11
CA LEU A 413 1.60 -35.67 -10.41
C LEU A 413 0.41 -36.02 -11.31
N PRO A 414 0.66 -36.35 -12.60
CA PRO A 414 -0.38 -36.87 -13.47
C PRO A 414 -0.97 -38.19 -12.95
#